data_AF-A0A937UQH4-F1
#
_entry.id   AF-A0A937UQH4-F1
#
_cell.length_a   1.000
_cell.length_b   1.000
_cell.length_c   1.000
_cell.angle_alpha   90.00
_cell.angle_beta   90.00
_cell.angle_gamma   90.00
#
_symmetry.space_group_name_H-M   'P 1'
#
loop_
_entity.id
_entity.type
_entity.pdbx_description
1 polymer ?
#
loop_
_entity_poly.entity_id
_entity_poly.type
_entity_poly.pdbx_seq_one_letter_code
_entity_poly.pdbx_strand_id
1 'polypeptide(L)'
;RRAAGPTATTPGRLWVLAALVTTLTLAVAATAAATLVSTRDTARTVAERTSPAVVDAARAGALLADADLVAARSLLPPNSWGGPGDQYLKDIKTAIQALESAAENGTTGTAARAQLLAVTSLLVAYQDNVAQAYRYGATDTGATGTGAAGVPPAGPVADLELVYLIYAADLMREGTNILPTVAAFEAANSAALPDRGSWPWLPLGLHLGLALVLLGLLVVAQVYLRRRFRRRLSLGPLGAAVLLVLLAAGTTLLAARTSHDVDTTGRETTVTECLWQARATAVTLERERVVGEYAGAGQDTARPPADGAQRGGTGAQDGGTRADCPAPAAASAASVPELDRLLDDQAARLEDARAATVPAAGWFGVLAVGTVALLALTASGVSPRLVEYRK
;
A
#
# COMPACT_ATOMS: atom_id res chain seq x y z
N ARG A 1 26.46 -33.25 60.21
CA ARG A 1 25.85 -33.86 59.00
C ARG A 1 25.99 -32.87 57.85
N ARG A 2 27.04 -33.01 57.03
CA ARG A 2 27.21 -32.24 55.79
C ARG A 2 26.53 -33.06 54.69
N ALA A 3 25.49 -32.51 54.07
CA ALA A 3 24.84 -33.14 52.94
C ALA A 3 25.87 -33.20 51.79
N ALA A 4 26.32 -34.40 51.46
CA ALA A 4 27.08 -34.65 50.24
C ALA A 4 26.13 -34.41 49.06
N GLY A 5 26.28 -33.26 48.41
CA GLY A 5 25.57 -32.99 47.17
C GLY A 5 25.97 -34.03 46.12
N PRO A 6 25.03 -34.50 45.27
CA PRO A 6 25.32 -35.49 44.25
C PRO A 6 26.46 -34.99 43.37
N THR A 7 27.59 -35.69 43.43
CA THR A 7 28.75 -35.47 42.58
C THR A 7 28.35 -35.78 41.14
N ALA A 8 27.90 -34.75 40.42
CA ALA A 8 27.55 -34.85 39.01
C ALA A 8 28.77 -35.39 38.24
N THR A 9 28.65 -36.61 37.73
CA THR A 9 29.70 -37.29 36.97
C THR A 9 30.00 -36.49 35.68
N THR A 10 31.28 -36.34 35.37
CA THR A 10 31.79 -35.68 34.15
C THR A 10 31.07 -36.07 32.84
N PRO A 11 30.68 -37.34 32.60
CA PRO A 11 29.90 -37.72 31.41
C PRO A 11 28.50 -37.10 31.36
N GLY A 12 27.81 -36.96 32.50
CA GLY A 12 26.47 -36.37 32.53
C GLY A 12 26.46 -34.91 32.05
N ARG A 13 27.49 -34.14 32.43
CA ARG A 13 27.65 -32.74 32.00
C ARG A 13 27.88 -32.60 30.49
N LEU A 14 28.59 -33.53 29.86
CA LEU A 14 28.81 -33.52 28.41
C LEU A 14 27.54 -33.81 27.63
N TRP A 15 26.73 -34.76 28.08
CA TRP A 15 25.42 -35.04 27.49
C TRP A 15 24.46 -33.87 27.61
N VAL A 16 24.39 -33.23 28.79
CA VAL A 16 23.58 -32.02 29.00
C VAL A 16 24.03 -30.89 28.08
N LEU A 17 25.32 -30.66 27.92
CA LEU A 17 25.84 -29.62 27.02
C LEU A 17 25.53 -29.93 25.55
N ALA A 18 25.69 -31.18 25.12
CA ALA A 18 25.36 -31.60 23.75
C ALA A 18 23.86 -31.45 23.45
N ALA A 19 23.01 -31.89 24.38
CA ALA A 19 21.55 -31.69 24.29
C ALA A 19 21.21 -30.20 24.22
N LEU A 20 21.79 -29.37 25.11
CA LEU A 20 21.55 -27.93 25.13
C LEU A 20 21.97 -27.24 23.82
N VAL A 21 23.16 -27.54 23.30
CA VAL A 21 23.64 -27.00 22.02
C VAL A 21 22.71 -27.41 20.87
N THR A 22 22.25 -28.66 20.87
CA THR A 22 21.35 -29.19 19.82
C THR A 22 19.99 -28.49 19.87
N THR A 23 19.36 -28.43 21.05
CA THR A 23 18.08 -27.76 21.26
C THR A 23 18.16 -26.28 20.88
N LEU A 24 19.23 -25.60 21.31
CA LEU A 24 19.41 -24.18 21.01
C LEU A 24 19.71 -23.92 19.52
N THR A 25 20.42 -24.82 18.85
CA THR A 25 20.60 -24.79 17.38
C THR A 25 19.27 -24.86 16.65
N LEU A 26 18.39 -25.80 17.05
CA LEU A 26 17.06 -25.93 16.47
C LEU A 26 16.19 -24.69 16.76
N ALA A 27 16.30 -24.11 17.95
CA ALA A 27 15.59 -22.88 18.31
C ALA A 27 16.06 -21.67 17.46
N VAL A 28 17.37 -21.53 17.22
CA VAL A 28 17.93 -20.48 16.34
C VAL A 28 17.44 -20.69 14.90
N ALA A 29 17.44 -21.92 14.39
CA ALA A 29 16.96 -22.22 13.05
C ALA A 29 15.46 -21.93 12.90
N ALA A 30 14.63 -22.32 13.89
CA ALA A 30 13.21 -22.06 13.90
C ALA A 30 12.90 -20.55 13.92
N THR A 31 13.59 -19.78 14.75
CA THR A 31 13.41 -18.31 14.80
C THR A 31 13.92 -17.61 13.54
N ALA A 32 14.99 -18.11 12.91
CA ALA A 32 15.46 -17.59 11.62
C ALA A 32 14.41 -17.82 10.52
N ALA A 33 13.85 -19.05 10.45
CA ALA A 33 12.80 -19.38 9.51
C ALA A 33 11.54 -18.53 9.74
N ALA A 34 11.10 -18.37 10.99
CA ALA A 34 9.96 -17.54 11.35
C ALA A 34 10.17 -16.06 10.95
N THR A 35 11.38 -15.52 11.18
CA THR A 35 11.74 -14.16 10.76
C THR A 35 11.61 -14.01 9.25
N LEU A 36 12.13 -14.96 8.48
CA LEU A 36 12.07 -14.90 7.02
C LEU A 36 10.66 -15.03 6.46
N VAL A 37 9.86 -15.96 7.00
CA VAL A 37 8.45 -16.12 6.61
C VAL A 37 7.70 -14.82 6.88
N SER A 38 7.85 -14.25 8.08
CA SER A 38 7.20 -12.97 8.43
C SER A 38 7.62 -11.82 7.51
N THR A 39 8.92 -11.67 7.23
CA THR A 39 9.39 -10.63 6.31
C THR A 39 8.91 -10.84 4.87
N ARG A 40 8.85 -12.09 4.41
CA ARG A 40 8.40 -12.45 3.06
C ARG A 40 6.90 -12.26 2.89
N ASP A 41 6.11 -12.64 3.87
CA ASP A 41 4.66 -12.47 3.85
C ASP A 41 4.32 -10.97 3.85
N THR A 42 4.99 -10.18 4.70
CA THR A 42 4.85 -8.72 4.70
C THR A 42 5.22 -8.14 3.33
N ALA A 43 6.36 -8.53 2.77
CA ALA A 43 6.82 -8.06 1.47
C ALA A 43 5.83 -8.38 0.34
N ARG A 44 5.30 -9.60 0.30
CA ARG A 44 4.28 -10.01 -0.67
C ARG A 44 2.97 -9.26 -0.48
N THR A 45 2.48 -9.14 0.76
CA THR A 45 1.26 -8.40 1.05
C THR A 45 1.36 -6.94 0.66
N VAL A 46 2.53 -6.31 0.80
CA VAL A 46 2.74 -4.94 0.33
C VAL A 46 2.81 -4.87 -1.20
N ALA A 47 3.67 -5.68 -1.82
CA ALA A 47 3.95 -5.60 -3.25
C ALA A 47 2.79 -6.09 -4.14
N GLU A 48 2.15 -7.21 -3.77
CA GLU A 48 1.15 -7.89 -4.61
C GLU A 48 -0.29 -7.46 -4.30
N ARG A 49 -0.54 -6.81 -3.16
CA ARG A 49 -1.90 -6.54 -2.66
C ARG A 49 -2.11 -5.08 -2.29
N THR A 50 -1.44 -4.62 -1.24
CA THR A 50 -1.68 -3.31 -0.65
C THR A 50 -1.31 -2.17 -1.61
N SER A 51 -0.14 -2.27 -2.26
CA SER A 51 0.33 -1.24 -3.19
C SER A 51 -0.57 -1.12 -4.43
N PRO A 52 -0.93 -2.22 -5.14
CA PRO A 52 -1.92 -2.14 -6.22
C PRO A 52 -3.26 -1.55 -5.76
N ALA A 53 -3.78 -1.97 -4.60
CA ALA A 53 -5.07 -1.49 -4.11
C ALA A 53 -5.11 0.02 -3.85
N VAL A 54 -4.04 0.59 -3.28
CA VAL A 54 -3.93 2.05 -3.07
C VAL A 54 -3.88 2.79 -4.40
N VAL A 55 -3.03 2.34 -5.34
CA VAL A 55 -2.88 3.00 -6.65
C VAL A 55 -4.16 2.92 -7.47
N ASP A 56 -4.83 1.77 -7.48
CA ASP A 56 -6.08 1.58 -8.22
C ASP A 56 -7.24 2.41 -7.62
N ALA A 57 -7.31 2.54 -6.29
CA ALA A 57 -8.29 3.41 -5.63
C ALA A 57 -8.07 4.89 -5.99
N ALA A 58 -6.83 5.38 -5.89
CA ALA A 58 -6.49 6.77 -6.24
C ALA A 58 -6.75 7.05 -7.72
N ARG A 59 -6.40 6.10 -8.60
CA ARG A 59 -6.67 6.16 -10.04
C ARG A 59 -8.18 6.22 -10.33
N ALA A 60 -8.99 5.43 -9.64
CA ALA A 60 -10.44 5.48 -9.80
C ALA A 60 -11.02 6.85 -9.43
N GLY A 61 -10.56 7.45 -8.33
CA GLY A 61 -10.95 8.81 -7.95
C GLY A 61 -10.63 9.83 -9.04
N ALA A 62 -9.43 9.76 -9.63
CA ALA A 62 -9.03 10.64 -10.72
C ALA A 62 -9.86 10.43 -12.00
N LEU A 63 -10.17 9.18 -12.37
CA LEU A 63 -11.01 8.88 -13.54
C LEU A 63 -12.47 9.33 -13.36
N LEU A 64 -13.00 9.28 -12.13
CA LEU A 64 -14.34 9.80 -11.84
C LEU A 64 -14.36 11.33 -11.91
N ALA A 65 -13.31 12.00 -11.44
CA ALA A 65 -13.16 13.45 -11.62
C ALA A 65 -13.06 13.83 -13.11
N ASP A 66 -12.32 13.06 -13.92
CA ASP A 66 -12.25 13.25 -15.38
C ASP A 66 -13.63 13.10 -16.02
N ALA A 67 -14.38 12.07 -15.65
CA ALA A 67 -15.72 11.84 -16.17
C ALA A 67 -16.64 13.03 -15.86
N ASP A 68 -16.58 13.62 -14.67
CA ASP A 68 -17.36 14.83 -14.31
C ASP A 68 -16.93 16.06 -15.11
N LEU A 69 -15.63 16.25 -15.33
CA LEU A 69 -15.13 17.33 -16.21
C LEU A 69 -15.60 17.14 -17.67
N VAL A 70 -15.49 15.93 -18.20
CA VAL A 70 -15.93 15.60 -19.58
C VAL A 70 -17.44 15.82 -19.71
N ALA A 71 -18.23 15.38 -18.74
CA ALA A 71 -19.66 15.62 -18.71
C ALA A 71 -19.95 17.13 -18.74
N ALA A 72 -19.34 17.92 -17.85
CA ALA A 72 -19.52 19.37 -17.82
C ALA A 72 -19.14 20.05 -19.14
N ARG A 73 -17.98 19.72 -19.72
CA ARG A 73 -17.53 20.29 -21.01
C ARG A 73 -18.39 19.89 -22.19
N SER A 74 -19.01 18.72 -22.16
CA SER A 74 -19.84 18.19 -23.25
C SER A 74 -21.27 18.72 -23.25
N LEU A 75 -21.75 19.16 -22.09
CA LEU A 75 -23.10 19.68 -21.90
C LEU A 75 -23.10 21.20 -21.98
N LEU A 76 -22.09 21.84 -21.39
CA LEU A 76 -21.99 23.29 -21.42
C LEU A 76 -21.40 23.81 -22.75
N PRO A 77 -21.88 24.96 -23.26
CA PRO A 77 -21.27 25.65 -24.39
C PRO A 77 -19.77 25.90 -24.23
N PRO A 78 -18.98 25.93 -25.32
CA PRO A 78 -19.41 25.90 -26.72
C PRO A 78 -19.64 24.49 -27.30
N ASN A 79 -19.39 23.43 -26.55
CA ASN A 79 -19.31 22.05 -27.06
C ASN A 79 -20.57 21.20 -26.80
N SER A 80 -21.73 21.83 -26.57
CA SER A 80 -23.00 21.21 -26.16
C SER A 80 -23.69 20.28 -27.20
N TRP A 81 -22.95 19.74 -28.16
CA TRP A 81 -23.52 19.20 -29.42
C TRP A 81 -23.67 17.68 -29.48
N GLY A 82 -23.41 16.92 -28.40
CA GLY A 82 -23.44 15.45 -28.48
C GLY A 82 -23.50 14.66 -27.16
N GLY A 83 -23.67 15.34 -26.02
CA GLY A 83 -23.62 14.70 -24.70
C GLY A 83 -22.23 14.18 -24.33
N PRO A 84 -22.08 13.51 -23.17
CA PRO A 84 -20.78 13.13 -22.59
C PRO A 84 -19.88 12.22 -23.45
N GLY A 85 -20.44 11.58 -24.48
CA GLY A 85 -19.70 10.77 -25.45
C GLY A 85 -19.04 9.51 -24.89
N ASP A 86 -18.22 8.87 -25.73
CA ASP A 86 -17.56 7.59 -25.41
C ASP A 86 -16.51 7.71 -24.30
N GLN A 87 -15.83 8.86 -24.22
CA GLN A 87 -14.77 9.09 -23.24
C GLN A 87 -15.33 9.08 -21.80
N TYR A 88 -16.46 9.74 -21.55
CA TYR A 88 -17.17 9.71 -20.27
C TYR A 88 -17.51 8.29 -19.82
N LEU A 89 -18.11 7.49 -20.72
CA LEU A 89 -18.49 6.11 -20.42
C LEU A 89 -17.28 5.22 -20.18
N LYS A 90 -16.20 5.46 -20.93
CA LYS A 90 -14.93 4.75 -20.76
C LYS A 90 -14.32 5.05 -19.40
N ASP A 91 -14.26 6.32 -18.97
CA ASP A 91 -13.66 6.71 -17.70
C ASP A 91 -14.44 6.15 -16.51
N ILE A 92 -15.77 6.19 -16.56
CA ILE A 92 -16.63 5.52 -15.57
C ILE A 92 -16.34 4.02 -15.50
N LYS A 93 -16.32 3.35 -16.66
CA LYS A 93 -16.09 1.90 -16.71
C LYS A 93 -14.71 1.54 -16.16
N THR A 94 -13.67 2.28 -16.54
CA THR A 94 -12.30 2.04 -16.05
C THR A 94 -12.18 2.38 -14.57
N ALA A 95 -12.88 3.39 -14.06
CA ALA A 95 -12.92 3.68 -12.63
C ALA A 95 -13.55 2.54 -11.83
N ILE A 96 -14.67 1.98 -12.29
CA ILE A 96 -15.31 0.81 -11.64
C ILE A 96 -14.35 -0.38 -11.63
N GLN A 97 -13.71 -0.68 -12.77
CA GLN A 97 -12.73 -1.77 -12.86
C GLN A 97 -11.54 -1.57 -11.91
N ALA A 98 -11.07 -0.33 -11.75
CA ALA A 98 -10.01 0.00 -10.82
C ALA A 98 -10.48 -0.18 -9.36
N LEU A 99 -11.70 0.25 -9.01
CA LEU A 99 -12.26 0.01 -7.66
C LEU A 99 -12.46 -1.48 -7.37
N GLU A 100 -12.90 -2.27 -8.36
CA GLU A 100 -13.01 -3.72 -8.25
C GLU A 100 -11.64 -4.36 -8.01
N SER A 101 -10.63 -4.01 -8.81
CA SER A 101 -9.24 -4.46 -8.62
C SER A 101 -8.72 -4.08 -7.24
N ALA A 102 -8.98 -2.84 -6.80
CA ALA A 102 -8.58 -2.38 -5.47
C ALA A 102 -9.29 -3.15 -4.35
N ALA A 103 -10.57 -3.50 -4.51
CA ALA A 103 -11.32 -4.29 -3.53
C ALA A 103 -10.85 -5.76 -3.48
N GLU A 104 -10.41 -6.33 -4.61
CA GLU A 104 -9.83 -7.68 -4.67
C GLU A 104 -8.45 -7.76 -4.02
N ASN A 105 -7.64 -6.72 -4.21
CA ASN A 105 -6.27 -6.66 -3.70
C ASN A 105 -6.17 -6.04 -2.30
N GLY A 106 -7.21 -5.33 -1.84
CA GLY A 106 -7.25 -4.64 -0.55
C GLY A 106 -7.31 -5.57 0.66
N THR A 107 -6.93 -5.05 1.83
CA THR A 107 -6.92 -5.79 3.10
C THR A 107 -8.23 -5.67 3.89
N THR A 108 -9.14 -4.79 3.46
CA THR A 108 -10.35 -4.38 4.19
C THR A 108 -11.58 -5.28 3.93
N GLY A 109 -11.49 -6.23 2.99
CA GLY A 109 -12.43 -7.35 2.84
C GLY A 109 -13.90 -6.94 2.66
N THR A 110 -14.74 -7.20 3.66
CA THR A 110 -16.20 -6.92 3.60
C THR A 110 -16.53 -5.44 3.59
N ALA A 111 -15.72 -4.59 4.24
CA ALA A 111 -15.91 -3.15 4.24
C ALA A 111 -15.69 -2.56 2.84
N ALA A 112 -14.66 -3.04 2.12
CA ALA A 112 -14.40 -2.67 0.73
C ALA A 112 -15.60 -2.95 -0.17
N ARG A 113 -16.21 -4.14 -0.04
CA ARG A 113 -17.38 -4.53 -0.82
C ARG A 113 -18.58 -3.63 -0.55
N ALA A 114 -18.82 -3.27 0.72
CA ALA A 114 -19.90 -2.37 1.08
C ALA A 114 -19.70 -0.96 0.48
N GLN A 115 -18.46 -0.44 0.52
CA GLN A 115 -18.11 0.85 -0.10
C GLN A 115 -18.26 0.81 -1.63
N LEU A 116 -17.83 -0.27 -2.29
CA LEU A 116 -18.00 -0.45 -3.73
C LEU A 116 -19.50 -0.49 -4.13
N LEU A 117 -20.33 -1.21 -3.37
CA LEU A 117 -21.78 -1.23 -3.59
C LEU A 117 -22.40 0.15 -3.39
N ALA A 118 -21.94 0.92 -2.41
CA ALA A 118 -22.38 2.29 -2.20
C ALA A 118 -22.01 3.19 -3.39
N VAL A 119 -20.74 3.18 -3.83
CA VAL A 119 -20.26 3.97 -4.97
C VAL A 119 -21.01 3.61 -6.25
N THR A 120 -21.16 2.32 -6.56
CA THR A 120 -21.90 1.87 -7.75
C THR A 120 -23.37 2.31 -7.73
N SER A 121 -24.03 2.29 -6.57
CA SER A 121 -25.40 2.79 -6.43
C SER A 121 -25.52 4.30 -6.65
N LEU A 122 -24.58 5.07 -6.10
CA LEU A 122 -24.51 6.52 -6.29
C LEU A 122 -24.19 6.89 -7.75
N LEU A 123 -23.34 6.10 -8.41
CA LEU A 123 -22.95 6.35 -9.78
C LEU A 123 -24.11 6.19 -10.77
N VAL A 124 -25.06 5.29 -10.48
CA VAL A 124 -26.31 5.18 -11.26
C VAL A 124 -27.14 6.46 -11.13
N ALA A 125 -27.28 6.99 -9.91
CA ALA A 125 -27.99 8.26 -9.69
C ALA A 125 -27.27 9.45 -10.35
N TYR A 126 -25.94 9.48 -10.29
CA TYR A 126 -25.12 10.46 -11.00
C TYR A 126 -25.34 10.42 -12.52
N GLN A 127 -25.25 9.23 -13.13
CA GLN A 127 -25.46 9.04 -14.57
C GLN A 127 -26.86 9.46 -15.00
N ASP A 128 -27.89 9.21 -14.18
CA ASP A 128 -29.25 9.65 -14.45
C ASP A 128 -29.37 11.19 -14.44
N ASN A 129 -28.74 11.88 -13.48
CA ASN A 129 -28.71 13.35 -13.46
C ASN A 129 -27.98 13.93 -14.69
N VAL A 130 -26.84 13.36 -15.08
CA VAL A 130 -26.11 13.77 -16.30
C VAL A 130 -26.98 13.54 -17.56
N ALA A 131 -27.71 12.42 -17.63
CA ALA A 131 -28.62 12.15 -18.73
C ALA A 131 -29.83 13.10 -18.75
N GLN A 132 -30.36 13.49 -17.58
CA GLN A 132 -31.41 14.50 -17.48
C GLN A 132 -30.90 15.86 -17.96
N ALA A 133 -29.72 16.30 -17.51
CA ALA A 133 -29.08 17.53 -17.97
C ALA A 133 -28.96 17.56 -19.51
N TYR A 134 -28.46 16.47 -20.12
CA TYR A 134 -28.39 16.34 -21.57
C TYR A 134 -29.74 16.48 -22.28
N ARG A 135 -30.80 15.84 -21.77
CA ARG A 135 -32.15 15.92 -22.36
C ARG A 135 -32.69 17.34 -22.37
N TYR A 136 -32.45 18.10 -21.29
CA TYR A 136 -32.92 19.49 -21.19
C TYR A 136 -32.09 20.45 -22.05
N GLY A 137 -30.77 20.28 -22.14
CA GLY A 137 -29.92 21.08 -23.03
C GLY A 137 -30.24 20.88 -24.52
N ALA A 138 -30.58 19.64 -24.91
CA ALA A 138 -30.99 19.32 -26.28
C ALA A 138 -32.32 19.98 -26.69
N THR A 139 -33.23 20.22 -25.74
CA THR A 139 -34.51 20.89 -26.02
C THR A 139 -34.38 22.40 -26.22
N ASP A 140 -33.39 23.05 -25.58
CA ASP A 140 -33.23 24.52 -25.62
C ASP A 140 -32.44 25.00 -26.86
N THR A 141 -31.52 24.17 -27.36
CA THR A 141 -30.67 24.48 -28.53
C THR A 141 -31.38 24.36 -29.89
N GLY A 142 -32.70 24.15 -29.92
CA GLY A 142 -33.48 24.24 -31.16
C GLY A 142 -33.16 23.16 -32.19
N ALA A 143 -32.74 21.96 -31.76
CA ALA A 143 -32.67 20.77 -32.62
C ALA A 143 -34.06 20.26 -33.09
N THR A 144 -35.08 21.11 -33.07
CA THR A 144 -36.33 20.94 -33.83
C THR A 144 -36.12 21.42 -35.26
N GLY A 145 -35.44 20.59 -36.05
CA GLY A 145 -35.70 20.56 -37.48
C GLY A 145 -37.14 20.10 -37.71
N THR A 146 -38.03 21.06 -37.99
CA THR A 146 -39.36 20.94 -38.64
C THR A 146 -40.46 20.10 -37.94
N GLY A 147 -41.53 20.78 -37.46
CA GLY A 147 -42.88 20.23 -37.66
C GLY A 147 -43.92 20.19 -36.52
N ALA A 148 -43.91 21.05 -35.51
CA ALA A 148 -45.12 21.23 -34.68
C ALA A 148 -45.20 22.66 -34.09
N ALA A 149 -46.02 23.49 -34.72
CA ALA A 149 -46.38 24.81 -34.21
C ALA A 149 -47.38 24.67 -33.06
N GLY A 150 -47.17 25.39 -31.96
CA GLY A 150 -48.28 25.75 -31.07
C GLY A 150 -48.10 25.64 -29.56
N VAL A 151 -46.88 25.68 -29.01
CA VAL A 151 -46.71 25.99 -27.57
C VAL A 151 -45.60 27.04 -27.43
N PRO A 152 -45.87 28.23 -26.86
CA PRO A 152 -44.82 29.19 -26.56
C PRO A 152 -43.86 28.61 -25.51
N PRO A 153 -42.53 28.85 -25.61
CA PRO A 153 -41.58 28.40 -24.61
C PRO A 153 -41.91 29.07 -23.28
N ALA A 154 -42.35 28.28 -22.31
CA ALA A 154 -42.60 28.75 -20.95
C ALA A 154 -41.27 28.79 -20.18
N GLY A 155 -40.73 30.00 -19.99
CA GLY A 155 -39.67 30.30 -19.01
C GLY A 155 -38.25 29.89 -19.40
N PRO A 156 -37.23 30.32 -18.63
CA PRO A 156 -35.81 30.05 -18.92
C PRO A 156 -35.50 28.56 -18.71
N VAL A 157 -35.62 27.77 -19.77
CA VAL A 157 -35.33 26.32 -19.76
C VAL A 157 -33.82 26.06 -19.65
N ALA A 158 -32.99 27.04 -20.02
CA ALA A 158 -31.53 27.07 -19.86
C ALA A 158 -31.03 26.81 -18.42
N ASP A 159 -31.89 27.04 -17.41
CA ASP A 159 -31.51 26.83 -16.01
C ASP A 159 -31.57 25.35 -15.59
N LEU A 160 -32.44 24.53 -16.22
CA LEU A 160 -32.69 23.18 -15.72
C LEU A 160 -31.57 22.20 -16.06
N GLU A 161 -30.93 22.36 -17.22
CA GLU A 161 -29.69 21.65 -17.57
C GLU A 161 -28.61 21.88 -16.50
N LEU A 162 -28.36 23.16 -16.17
CA LEU A 162 -27.37 23.54 -15.17
C LEU A 162 -27.73 22.99 -13.79
N VAL A 163 -29.01 23.02 -13.41
CA VAL A 163 -29.50 22.46 -12.14
C VAL A 163 -29.20 20.96 -12.04
N TYR A 164 -29.49 20.17 -13.07
CA TYR A 164 -29.17 18.73 -13.06
C TYR A 164 -27.67 18.46 -13.08
N LEU A 165 -26.89 19.29 -13.77
CA LEU A 165 -25.42 19.20 -13.74
C LEU A 165 -24.85 19.55 -12.35
N ILE A 166 -25.47 20.49 -11.63
CA ILE A 166 -25.13 20.79 -10.23
C ILE A 166 -25.48 19.62 -9.33
N TYR A 167 -26.69 19.04 -9.44
CA TYR A 167 -27.05 17.84 -8.66
C TYR A 167 -26.11 16.65 -8.94
N ALA A 168 -25.72 16.45 -10.19
CA ALA A 168 -24.70 15.46 -10.55
C ALA A 168 -23.36 15.78 -9.87
N ALA A 169 -22.95 17.06 -9.86
CA ALA A 169 -21.73 17.51 -9.18
C ALA A 169 -21.75 17.23 -7.67
N ASP A 170 -22.89 17.47 -7.02
CA ASP A 170 -23.08 17.30 -5.59
C ASP A 170 -23.03 15.81 -5.23
N LEU A 171 -23.65 14.94 -6.05
CA LEU A 171 -23.50 13.48 -5.97
C LEU A 171 -22.05 13.03 -6.20
N MET A 172 -21.28 13.72 -7.01
CA MET A 172 -19.88 13.36 -7.21
C MET A 172 -19.02 13.78 -6.00
N ARG A 173 -19.24 14.97 -5.43
CA ARG A 173 -18.25 15.65 -4.58
C ARG A 173 -18.65 15.89 -3.12
N GLU A 174 -19.94 15.96 -2.81
CA GLU A 174 -20.39 16.44 -1.49
C GLU A 174 -20.48 15.32 -0.44
N GLY A 175 -20.16 15.66 0.81
CA GLY A 175 -20.46 14.85 1.99
C GLY A 175 -19.95 13.40 1.93
N THR A 176 -20.88 12.44 1.97
CA THR A 176 -20.60 11.00 1.95
C THR A 176 -20.89 10.39 0.57
N ASN A 177 -20.78 11.17 -0.50
CA ASN A 177 -21.12 10.71 -1.84
C ASN A 177 -19.90 10.03 -2.53
N ILE A 178 -19.80 10.09 -3.86
CA ILE A 178 -18.91 9.22 -4.64
C ILE A 178 -17.43 9.44 -4.30
N LEU A 179 -16.87 10.62 -4.59
CA LEU A 179 -15.44 10.87 -4.38
C LEU A 179 -15.02 10.80 -2.90
N PRO A 180 -15.78 11.33 -1.93
CA PRO A 180 -15.46 11.14 -0.52
C PRO A 180 -15.46 9.67 -0.09
N THR A 181 -16.37 8.84 -0.62
CA THR A 181 -16.37 7.40 -0.32
C THR A 181 -15.16 6.70 -0.92
N VAL A 182 -14.77 7.05 -2.15
CA VAL A 182 -13.54 6.55 -2.79
C VAL A 182 -12.31 6.98 -2.00
N ALA A 183 -12.22 8.24 -1.56
CA ALA A 183 -11.12 8.74 -0.75
C ALA A 183 -11.05 8.05 0.63
N ALA A 184 -12.19 7.76 1.25
CA ALA A 184 -12.22 7.00 2.51
C ALA A 184 -11.76 5.55 2.31
N PHE A 185 -12.12 4.92 1.19
CA PHE A 185 -11.65 3.60 0.81
C PHE A 185 -10.13 3.60 0.53
N GLU A 186 -9.64 4.58 -0.21
CA GLU A 186 -8.22 4.82 -0.46
C GLU A 186 -7.47 4.98 0.86
N ALA A 187 -7.89 5.89 1.74
CA ALA A 187 -7.27 6.12 3.04
C ALA A 187 -7.22 4.86 3.91
N ALA A 188 -8.27 4.02 3.88
CA ALA A 188 -8.30 2.76 4.60
C ALA A 188 -7.27 1.74 4.05
N ASN A 189 -7.03 1.70 2.74
CA ASN A 189 -5.99 0.88 2.13
C ASN A 189 -4.59 1.46 2.39
N SER A 190 -4.43 2.79 2.33
CA SER A 190 -3.17 3.47 2.60
C SER A 190 -2.74 3.31 4.06
N ALA A 191 -3.70 3.24 5.00
CA ALA A 191 -3.44 2.92 6.40
C ALA A 191 -2.92 1.49 6.64
N ALA A 192 -3.11 0.57 5.67
CA ALA A 192 -2.57 -0.78 5.74
C ALA A 192 -1.13 -0.88 5.23
N LEU A 193 -0.57 0.17 4.63
CA LEU A 193 0.85 0.21 4.32
C LEU A 193 1.65 0.18 5.64
N PRO A 194 2.77 -0.55 5.70
CA PRO A 194 3.60 -0.58 6.90
C PRO A 194 4.11 0.84 7.21
N ASP A 195 4.02 1.23 8.48
CA ASP A 195 4.61 2.48 8.94
C ASP A 195 6.13 2.41 8.79
N ARG A 196 6.77 3.53 8.44
CA ARG A 196 8.22 3.56 8.31
C ARG A 196 8.88 3.12 9.61
N GLY A 197 9.68 2.06 9.52
CA GLY A 197 10.37 1.52 10.69
C GLY A 197 9.50 0.64 11.60
N SER A 198 8.28 0.24 11.18
CA SER A 198 7.48 -0.83 11.81
C SER A 198 8.09 -2.22 11.56
N TRP A 199 9.42 -2.29 11.65
CA TRP A 199 10.21 -3.49 11.52
C TRP A 199 9.71 -4.55 12.50
N PRO A 200 9.77 -5.84 12.12
CA PRO A 200 9.55 -6.93 13.04
C PRO A 200 10.79 -7.09 13.95
N TRP A 201 11.09 -6.06 14.75
CA TRP A 201 12.19 -6.04 15.71
C TRP A 201 12.09 -7.19 16.70
N LEU A 202 10.87 -7.65 16.99
CA LEU A 202 10.62 -8.71 17.94
C LEU A 202 11.19 -10.07 17.47
N PRO A 203 10.80 -10.64 16.30
CA PRO A 203 11.38 -11.90 15.84
C PRO A 203 12.87 -11.77 15.49
N LEU A 204 13.31 -10.64 14.93
CA LEU A 204 14.73 -10.42 14.64
C LEU A 204 15.57 -10.35 15.92
N GLY A 205 15.11 -9.59 16.92
CA GLY A 205 15.75 -9.47 18.23
C GLY A 205 15.80 -10.80 18.97
N LEU A 206 14.73 -11.59 18.91
CA LEU A 206 14.69 -12.94 19.46
C LEU A 206 15.69 -13.88 18.77
N HIS A 207 15.75 -13.85 17.44
CA HIS A 207 16.70 -14.63 16.65
C HIS A 207 18.15 -14.30 17.01
N LEU A 208 18.50 -13.00 17.03
CA LEU A 208 19.83 -12.52 17.40
C LEU A 208 20.16 -12.87 18.86
N GLY A 209 19.21 -12.72 19.77
CA GLY A 209 19.37 -13.11 21.17
C GLY A 209 19.73 -14.58 21.33
N LEU A 210 18.97 -15.48 20.69
CA LEU A 210 19.26 -16.92 20.73
C LEU A 210 20.60 -17.27 20.05
N ALA A 211 20.92 -16.62 18.93
CA ALA A 211 22.19 -16.82 18.24
C ALA A 211 23.39 -16.42 19.12
N LEU A 212 23.28 -15.30 19.86
CA LEU A 212 24.31 -14.87 20.81
C LEU A 212 24.46 -15.83 21.99
N VAL A 213 23.35 -16.35 22.54
CA VAL A 213 23.39 -17.36 23.61
C VAL A 213 24.08 -18.64 23.10
N LEU A 214 23.77 -19.08 21.88
CA LEU A 214 24.40 -20.26 21.28
C LEU A 214 25.89 -20.04 21.04
N LEU A 215 26.26 -18.86 20.53
CA LEU A 215 27.65 -18.49 20.34
C LEU A 215 28.42 -18.49 21.66
N GLY A 216 27.85 -17.91 22.72
CA GLY A 216 28.43 -17.94 24.06
C GLY A 216 28.63 -19.37 24.58
N LEU A 217 27.64 -20.25 24.37
CA LEU A 217 27.73 -21.66 24.76
C LEU A 217 28.84 -22.40 23.99
N LEU A 218 29.00 -22.14 22.69
CA LEU A 218 30.08 -22.70 21.87
C LEU A 218 31.46 -22.20 22.34
N VAL A 219 31.58 -20.93 22.72
CA VAL A 219 32.83 -20.37 23.27
C VAL A 219 33.17 -21.00 24.62
N VAL A 220 32.19 -21.14 25.52
CA VAL A 220 32.38 -21.81 26.82
C VAL A 220 32.81 -23.26 26.61
N ALA A 221 32.18 -23.97 25.67
CA ALA A 221 32.57 -25.33 25.30
C ALA A 221 34.02 -25.38 24.79
N GLN A 222 34.41 -24.47 23.90
CA GLN A 222 35.80 -24.38 23.40
C GLN A 222 36.81 -24.11 24.52
N VAL A 223 36.53 -23.17 25.43
CA VAL A 223 37.41 -22.84 26.56
C VAL A 223 37.54 -24.02 27.51
N TYR A 224 36.42 -24.71 27.81
CA TYR A 224 36.42 -25.90 28.65
C TYR A 224 37.28 -27.02 28.05
N LEU A 225 37.11 -27.30 26.76
CA LEU A 225 37.89 -28.32 26.05
C LEU A 225 39.38 -27.95 25.98
N ARG A 226 39.70 -26.68 25.72
CA ARG A 226 41.08 -26.17 25.69
C ARG A 226 41.76 -26.29 27.05
N ARG A 227 41.12 -25.83 28.13
CA ARG A 227 41.67 -25.86 29.49
C ARG A 227 41.87 -27.29 29.98
N ARG A 228 40.89 -28.18 29.74
CA ARG A 228 40.94 -29.55 30.29
C ARG A 228 41.89 -30.47 29.54
N PHE A 229 42.05 -30.33 28.22
CA PHE A 229 42.79 -31.29 27.40
C PHE A 229 44.11 -30.76 26.82
N ARG A 230 44.48 -29.51 27.11
CA ARG A 230 45.73 -28.84 26.65
C ARG A 230 46.00 -28.93 25.14
N ARG A 231 45.02 -29.31 24.32
CA ARG A 231 45.14 -29.42 22.86
C ARG A 231 44.91 -28.06 22.20
N ARG A 232 45.51 -27.90 21.02
CA ARG A 232 45.21 -26.82 20.07
C ARG A 232 43.73 -26.92 19.65
N LEU A 233 43.09 -25.77 19.44
CA LEU A 233 41.65 -25.55 19.22
C LEU A 233 40.95 -26.70 18.47
N SER A 234 39.78 -27.14 18.96
CA SER A 234 38.96 -28.09 18.20
C SER A 234 38.31 -27.40 17.00
N LEU A 235 38.57 -27.91 15.80
CA LEU A 235 38.05 -27.38 14.54
C LEU A 235 36.51 -27.43 14.48
N GLY A 236 35.87 -28.46 15.05
CA GLY A 236 34.41 -28.64 15.02
C GLY A 236 33.61 -27.46 15.58
N PRO A 237 33.73 -27.11 16.89
CA PRO A 237 32.95 -26.01 17.44
C PRO A 237 33.40 -24.63 16.94
N LEU A 238 34.61 -24.51 16.36
CA LEU A 238 35.08 -23.27 15.75
C LEU A 238 34.38 -23.09 14.40
N GLY A 239 34.33 -24.15 13.59
CA GLY A 239 33.53 -24.18 12.37
C GLY A 239 32.04 -23.92 12.64
N ALA A 240 31.49 -24.51 13.71
CA ALA A 240 30.10 -24.25 14.11
C ALA A 240 29.87 -22.78 14.50
N ALA A 241 30.79 -22.17 15.26
CA ALA A 241 30.68 -20.75 15.62
C ALA A 241 30.77 -19.82 14.39
N VAL A 242 31.70 -20.08 13.47
CA VAL A 242 31.82 -19.32 12.21
C VAL A 242 30.56 -19.47 11.37
N LEU A 243 30.07 -20.70 11.19
CA LEU A 243 28.86 -20.97 10.41
C LEU A 243 27.62 -20.32 11.04
N LEU A 244 27.48 -20.36 12.36
CA LEU A 244 26.41 -19.67 13.09
C LEU A 244 26.43 -18.17 12.80
N VAL A 245 27.59 -17.54 12.90
CA VAL A 245 27.74 -16.10 12.63
C VAL A 245 27.39 -15.77 11.19
N LEU A 246 27.83 -16.57 10.22
CA LEU A 246 27.49 -16.36 8.81
C LEU A 246 25.99 -16.50 8.54
N LEU A 247 25.34 -17.53 9.12
CA LEU A 247 23.90 -17.72 8.96
C LEU A 247 23.11 -16.58 9.62
N ALA A 248 23.47 -16.18 10.84
CA ALA A 248 22.81 -15.10 11.56
C ALA A 248 23.03 -13.73 10.89
N ALA A 249 24.23 -13.45 10.39
CA ALA A 249 24.51 -12.24 9.63
C ALA A 249 23.76 -12.23 8.29
N GLY A 250 23.71 -13.37 7.59
CA GLY A 250 22.99 -13.51 6.33
C GLY A 250 21.48 -13.33 6.48
N THR A 251 20.87 -13.93 7.50
CA THR A 251 19.43 -13.74 7.80
C THR A 251 19.12 -12.31 8.16
N THR A 252 19.96 -11.68 8.98
CA THR A 252 19.80 -10.27 9.37
C THR A 252 19.93 -9.34 8.17
N LEU A 253 20.95 -9.55 7.31
CA LEU A 253 21.15 -8.73 6.11
C LEU A 253 19.98 -8.91 5.12
N LEU A 254 19.50 -10.13 4.93
CA LEU A 254 18.36 -10.39 4.06
C LEU A 254 17.09 -9.73 4.59
N ALA A 255 16.80 -9.89 5.89
CA ALA A 255 15.66 -9.23 6.54
C ALA A 255 15.76 -7.69 6.42
N ALA A 256 16.95 -7.13 6.59
CA ALA A 256 17.20 -5.70 6.47
C ALA A 256 16.98 -5.19 5.05
N ARG A 257 17.47 -5.92 4.04
CA ARG A 257 17.25 -5.58 2.62
C ARG A 257 15.79 -5.66 2.25
N THR A 258 15.12 -6.79 2.52
CA THR A 258 13.69 -6.96 2.23
C THR A 258 12.87 -5.84 2.86
N SER A 259 13.19 -5.42 4.09
CA SER A 259 12.47 -4.31 4.69
C SER A 259 12.77 -2.96 4.05
N HIS A 260 14.00 -2.71 3.62
CA HIS A 260 14.33 -1.50 2.88
C HIS A 260 13.57 -1.45 1.55
N ASP A 261 13.41 -2.59 0.88
CA ASP A 261 12.66 -2.71 -0.36
C ASP A 261 11.16 -2.51 -0.12
N VAL A 262 10.60 -3.05 0.98
CA VAL A 262 9.22 -2.79 1.42
C VAL A 262 8.98 -1.31 1.71
N ASP A 263 9.89 -0.66 2.45
CA ASP A 263 9.80 0.78 2.75
C ASP A 263 9.88 1.62 1.46
N THR A 264 10.73 1.20 0.52
CA THR A 264 10.87 1.84 -0.79
C THR A 264 9.58 1.71 -1.60
N THR A 265 9.02 0.50 -1.70
CA THR A 265 7.73 0.26 -2.38
C THR A 265 6.61 1.06 -1.73
N GLY A 266 6.55 1.11 -0.39
CA GLY A 266 5.58 1.93 0.33
C GLY A 266 5.72 3.43 -0.03
N ARG A 267 6.95 3.94 -0.09
CA ARG A 267 7.22 5.32 -0.49
C ARG A 267 6.80 5.61 -1.93
N GLU A 268 7.18 4.76 -2.89
CA GLU A 268 6.81 4.96 -4.29
C GLU A 268 5.29 4.86 -4.47
N THR A 269 4.62 3.95 -3.74
CA THR A 269 3.15 3.86 -3.74
C THR A 269 2.50 5.16 -3.30
N THR A 270 2.94 5.74 -2.18
CA THR A 270 2.43 7.03 -1.69
C THR A 270 2.71 8.16 -2.67
N VAL A 271 3.88 8.17 -3.34
CA VAL A 271 4.16 9.18 -4.37
C VAL A 271 3.19 9.06 -5.55
N THR A 272 2.92 7.84 -6.02
CA THR A 272 1.95 7.59 -7.09
C THR A 272 0.53 7.98 -6.67
N GLU A 273 0.12 7.64 -5.45
CA GLU A 273 -1.16 8.05 -4.83
C GLU A 273 -1.29 9.59 -4.84
N CYS A 274 -0.28 10.31 -4.35
CA CYS A 274 -0.27 11.77 -4.35
C CYS A 274 -0.37 12.38 -5.75
N LEU A 275 0.25 11.78 -6.77
CA LEU A 275 0.15 12.25 -8.15
C LEU A 275 -1.27 12.08 -8.71
N TRP A 276 -1.93 10.95 -8.42
CA TRP A 276 -3.33 10.74 -8.80
C TRP A 276 -4.27 11.72 -8.11
N GLN A 277 -4.07 11.98 -6.81
CA GLN A 277 -4.84 12.98 -6.05
C GLN A 277 -4.62 14.41 -6.60
N ALA A 278 -3.38 14.77 -6.92
CA ALA A 278 -3.03 16.05 -7.54
C ALA A 278 -3.75 16.22 -8.89
N ARG A 279 -3.78 15.16 -9.70
CA ARG A 279 -4.48 15.13 -10.98
C ARG A 279 -6.00 15.29 -10.82
N ALA A 280 -6.61 14.53 -9.90
CA ALA A 280 -8.04 14.65 -9.60
C ALA A 280 -8.41 16.08 -9.17
N THR A 281 -7.55 16.71 -8.36
CA THR A 281 -7.73 18.09 -7.90
C THR A 281 -7.64 19.09 -9.06
N ALA A 282 -6.61 18.98 -9.92
CA ALA A 282 -6.43 19.85 -11.08
C ALA A 282 -7.64 19.77 -12.05
N VAL A 283 -8.15 18.56 -12.27
CA VAL A 283 -9.34 18.30 -13.10
C VAL A 283 -10.60 18.89 -12.47
N THR A 284 -10.76 18.77 -11.15
CA THR A 284 -11.89 19.34 -10.41
C THR A 284 -11.90 20.87 -10.49
N LEU A 285 -10.73 21.51 -10.35
CA LEU A 285 -10.59 22.97 -10.48
C LEU A 285 -10.94 23.45 -11.89
N GLU A 286 -10.49 22.75 -12.93
CA GLU A 286 -10.84 23.08 -14.30
C GLU A 286 -12.34 22.88 -14.56
N ARG A 287 -12.95 21.87 -13.95
CA ARG A 287 -14.41 21.66 -14.01
C ARG A 287 -15.16 22.82 -13.37
N GLU A 288 -14.73 23.27 -12.20
CA GLU A 288 -15.31 24.44 -11.52
C GLU A 288 -15.16 25.71 -12.36
N ARG A 289 -14.01 25.89 -13.03
CA ARG A 289 -13.79 27.00 -13.96
C ARG A 289 -14.80 26.97 -15.11
N VAL A 290 -14.99 25.82 -15.75
CA VAL A 290 -15.94 25.63 -16.87
C VAL A 290 -17.38 25.94 -16.43
N VAL A 291 -17.81 25.41 -15.28
CA VAL A 291 -19.17 25.67 -14.77
C VAL A 291 -19.35 27.12 -14.33
N GLY A 292 -18.33 27.73 -13.70
CA GLY A 292 -18.36 29.12 -13.26
C GLY A 292 -18.40 30.13 -14.41
N GLU A 293 -17.65 29.88 -15.49
CA GLU A 293 -17.68 30.68 -16.71
C GLU A 293 -19.08 30.70 -17.33
N TYR A 294 -19.75 29.54 -17.38
CA TYR A 294 -21.12 29.43 -17.87
C TYR A 294 -22.14 30.13 -16.96
N ALA A 295 -22.06 29.89 -15.64
CA ALA A 295 -22.98 30.51 -14.67
C ALA A 295 -22.83 32.04 -14.62
N GLY A 296 -21.60 32.55 -14.77
CA GLY A 296 -21.30 33.98 -14.83
C GLY A 296 -21.78 34.65 -16.12
N ALA A 297 -21.64 33.97 -17.27
CA ALA A 297 -22.14 34.47 -18.55
C ALA A 297 -23.67 34.67 -18.58
N GLY A 298 -24.42 33.93 -17.75
CA GLY A 298 -25.86 34.12 -17.58
C GLY A 298 -26.24 35.30 -16.65
N GLN A 299 -25.33 35.77 -15.79
CA GLN A 299 -25.62 36.77 -14.76
C GLN A 299 -25.38 38.23 -15.17
N ASP A 300 -24.80 38.48 -16.36
CA ASP A 300 -24.61 39.84 -16.91
C ASP A 300 -25.93 40.59 -17.24
N THR A 301 -27.10 40.00 -16.96
CA THR A 301 -28.39 40.67 -17.15
C THR A 301 -29.09 41.18 -15.88
N ALA A 302 -28.69 40.81 -14.65
CA ALA A 302 -29.15 41.50 -13.43
C ALA A 302 -28.62 40.86 -12.11
N ARG A 303 -27.46 41.29 -11.60
CA ARG A 303 -27.27 41.31 -10.13
C ARG A 303 -26.18 42.28 -9.66
N PRO A 304 -26.43 43.13 -8.66
CA PRO A 304 -25.38 43.91 -8.00
C PRO A 304 -24.47 43.00 -7.15
N PRO A 305 -23.23 43.41 -6.87
CA PRO A 305 -22.25 42.59 -6.17
C PRO A 305 -22.70 42.38 -4.72
N ALA A 306 -22.83 41.12 -4.31
CA ALA A 306 -22.98 40.76 -2.92
C ALA A 306 -21.58 40.51 -2.33
N ASP A 307 -21.19 41.39 -1.42
CA ASP A 307 -20.01 41.27 -0.59
C ASP A 307 -19.98 39.95 0.20
N GLY A 308 -18.79 39.33 0.23
CA GLY A 308 -18.32 38.59 1.40
C GLY A 308 -19.08 37.32 1.81
N ALA A 309 -18.99 36.25 1.02
CA ALA A 309 -19.21 34.90 1.52
C ALA A 309 -17.96 34.04 1.24
N GLN A 310 -16.96 34.24 2.09
CA GLN A 310 -15.82 33.36 2.25
C GLN A 310 -16.36 31.99 2.74
N ARG A 311 -16.65 31.10 1.79
CA ARG A 311 -17.18 29.76 2.07
C ARG A 311 -16.06 28.93 2.68
N GLY A 312 -16.07 28.87 4.01
CA GLY A 312 -15.23 28.00 4.81
C GLY A 312 -15.50 26.54 4.47
N GLY A 313 -14.52 25.91 3.84
CA GLY A 313 -14.44 24.48 3.60
C GLY A 313 -13.16 23.90 4.22
N THR A 314 -12.79 24.35 5.41
CA THR A 314 -11.76 23.70 6.24
C THR A 314 -12.45 22.63 7.09
N GLY A 315 -12.77 21.51 6.48
CA GLY A 315 -13.33 20.34 7.16
C GLY A 315 -12.60 19.09 6.73
N ALA A 316 -11.94 18.44 7.70
CA ALA A 316 -11.27 17.14 7.60
C ALA A 316 -9.85 17.09 6.99
N GLN A 317 -8.90 17.79 7.61
CA GLN A 317 -7.49 17.36 7.65
C GLN A 317 -7.02 17.42 9.11
N ASP A 318 -7.35 16.41 9.89
CA ASP A 318 -6.67 16.13 11.15
C ASP A 318 -6.78 14.63 11.42
N GLY A 319 -5.73 13.90 11.07
CA GLY A 319 -5.73 12.45 11.17
C GLY A 319 -4.52 11.73 10.57
N GLY A 320 -3.31 12.11 10.97
CA GLY A 320 -2.16 11.20 10.91
C GLY A 320 -1.10 11.55 9.87
N THR A 321 0.08 11.92 10.37
CA THR A 321 1.32 12.21 9.67
C THR A 321 1.80 11.03 8.81
N ARG A 322 1.30 10.92 7.57
CA ARG A 322 1.89 10.11 6.50
C ARG A 322 2.23 11.08 5.37
N ALA A 323 3.52 11.08 5.00
CA ALA A 323 4.18 12.02 4.08
C ALA A 323 3.23 12.93 3.27
N ASP A 324 3.14 14.18 3.71
CA ASP A 324 2.31 15.22 3.10
C ASP A 324 2.44 15.19 1.58
N CYS A 325 1.38 14.76 0.90
CA CYS A 325 1.28 15.00 -0.53
C CYS A 325 1.52 16.50 -0.78
N PRO A 326 2.24 16.86 -1.86
CA PRO A 326 2.50 18.27 -2.13
C PRO A 326 1.17 19.03 -2.07
N ALA A 327 1.16 20.11 -1.29
CA ALA A 327 -0.05 20.86 -1.00
C ALA A 327 -0.83 21.17 -2.29
N PRO A 328 -2.18 21.20 -2.25
CA PRO A 328 -3.03 21.39 -3.43
C PRO A 328 -2.66 22.62 -4.28
N ALA A 329 -2.02 23.63 -3.70
CA ALA A 329 -1.47 24.77 -4.42
C ALA A 329 -0.38 24.39 -5.44
N ALA A 330 0.52 23.47 -5.12
CA ALA A 330 1.54 22.98 -6.06
C ALA A 330 0.91 22.10 -7.17
N ALA A 331 -0.13 21.33 -6.84
CA ALA A 331 -0.89 20.55 -7.80
C ALA A 331 -1.66 21.43 -8.81
N SER A 332 -2.23 22.55 -8.34
CA SER A 332 -2.97 23.50 -9.19
C SER A 332 -2.10 24.25 -10.20
N ALA A 333 -0.78 24.29 -10.00
CA ALA A 333 0.16 24.93 -10.92
C ALA A 333 0.59 24.00 -12.07
N ALA A 334 0.50 22.67 -11.89
CA ALA A 334 0.89 21.69 -12.88
C ALA A 334 -0.24 21.43 -13.88
N SER A 335 0.12 21.28 -15.15
CA SER A 335 -0.86 20.91 -16.19
C SER A 335 -1.16 19.41 -16.15
N VAL A 336 -2.39 18.99 -16.48
CA VAL A 336 -2.76 17.56 -16.54
C VAL A 336 -1.78 16.72 -17.40
N PRO A 337 -1.34 17.17 -18.60
CA PRO A 337 -0.36 16.42 -19.39
C PRO A 337 1.02 16.29 -18.73
N GLU A 338 1.39 17.21 -17.85
CA GLU A 338 2.62 17.11 -17.07
C GLU A 338 2.48 16.08 -15.94
N LEU A 339 1.34 16.08 -15.25
CA LEU A 339 1.01 15.06 -14.25
C LEU A 339 0.93 13.66 -14.86
N ASP A 340 0.36 13.51 -16.06
CA ASP A 340 0.31 12.22 -16.78
C ASP A 340 1.72 11.68 -17.09
N ARG A 341 2.64 12.55 -17.53
CA ARG A 341 4.05 12.13 -17.75
C ARG A 341 4.73 11.71 -16.46
N LEU A 342 4.51 12.45 -15.36
CA LEU A 342 5.05 12.09 -14.05
C LEU A 342 4.47 10.76 -13.56
N LEU A 343 3.17 10.51 -13.80
CA LEU A 343 2.52 9.24 -13.46
C LEU A 343 3.13 8.07 -14.24
N ASP A 344 3.37 8.22 -15.55
CA ASP A 344 4.02 7.18 -16.36
C ASP A 344 5.44 6.85 -15.85
N ASP A 345 6.24 7.90 -15.56
CA ASP A 345 7.59 7.74 -15.02
C ASP A 345 7.58 7.09 -13.61
N GLN A 346 6.63 7.46 -12.75
CA GLN A 346 6.50 6.86 -11.41
C GLN A 346 5.95 5.45 -11.46
N ALA A 347 5.06 5.12 -12.40
CA ALA A 347 4.53 3.77 -12.57
C ALA A 347 5.65 2.77 -12.86
N ALA A 348 6.62 3.14 -13.72
CA ALA A 348 7.79 2.31 -13.98
C ALA A 348 8.66 2.09 -12.72
N ARG A 349 8.91 3.15 -11.95
CA ARG A 349 9.68 3.05 -10.70
C ARG A 349 8.99 2.21 -9.63
N LEU A 350 7.67 2.33 -9.52
CA LEU A 350 6.88 1.55 -8.59
C LEU A 350 6.91 0.06 -8.96
N GLU A 351 6.82 -0.26 -10.25
CA GLU A 351 6.92 -1.64 -10.72
C GLU A 351 8.30 -2.25 -10.44
N ASP A 352 9.38 -1.49 -10.69
CA ASP A 352 10.75 -1.91 -10.35
C ASP A 352 10.91 -2.14 -8.83
N ALA A 353 10.35 -1.25 -7.99
CA ALA A 353 10.37 -1.38 -6.53
C ALA A 353 9.60 -2.62 -6.05
N ARG A 354 8.41 -2.89 -6.61
CA ARG A 354 7.61 -4.09 -6.30
C ARG A 354 8.35 -5.37 -6.69
N ALA A 355 8.96 -5.39 -7.88
CA ALA A 355 9.73 -6.53 -8.35
C ALA A 355 10.94 -6.84 -7.45
N ALA A 356 11.63 -5.79 -6.96
CA ALA A 356 12.75 -5.93 -6.03
C ALA A 356 12.33 -6.43 -4.64
N THR A 357 11.09 -6.14 -4.21
CA THR A 357 10.60 -6.42 -2.86
C THR A 357 10.40 -7.91 -2.57
N VAL A 358 10.17 -8.75 -3.58
CA VAL A 358 9.92 -10.19 -3.36
C VAL A 358 11.26 -10.95 -3.25
N PRO A 359 11.64 -11.45 -2.05
CA PRO A 359 12.94 -12.06 -1.86
C PRO A 359 13.07 -13.41 -2.60
N ALA A 360 14.27 -13.71 -3.07
CA ALA A 360 14.59 -14.97 -3.73
C ALA A 360 14.33 -16.17 -2.79
N ALA A 361 13.59 -17.17 -3.29
CA ALA A 361 13.17 -18.34 -2.52
C ALA A 361 14.33 -19.22 -1.99
N GLY A 362 15.54 -19.08 -2.52
CA GLY A 362 16.68 -19.97 -2.26
C GLY A 362 17.19 -19.95 -0.82
N TRP A 363 16.95 -18.90 -0.04
CA TRP A 363 17.54 -18.74 1.30
C TRP A 363 17.03 -19.78 2.32
N PHE A 364 15.81 -20.29 2.17
CA PHE A 364 15.30 -21.39 3.01
C PHE A 364 16.13 -22.67 2.86
N GLY A 365 16.61 -22.97 1.63
CA GLY A 365 17.51 -24.09 1.38
C GLY A 365 18.86 -23.89 2.07
N VAL A 366 19.41 -22.67 2.01
CA VAL A 366 20.67 -22.31 2.69
C VAL A 366 20.55 -22.51 4.21
N LEU A 367 19.44 -22.07 4.82
CA LEU A 367 19.20 -22.26 6.24
C LEU A 367 19.07 -23.73 6.64
N ALA A 368 18.33 -24.53 5.86
CA ALA A 368 18.16 -25.95 6.14
C ALA A 368 19.51 -26.69 6.09
N VAL A 369 20.28 -26.50 5.02
CA VAL A 369 21.61 -27.10 4.85
C VAL A 369 22.57 -26.59 5.92
N GLY A 370 22.57 -25.28 6.20
CA GLY A 370 23.39 -24.66 7.24
C GLY A 370 23.10 -25.20 8.63
N THR A 371 21.83 -25.43 8.97
CA THR A 371 21.42 -26.02 10.26
C THR A 371 21.92 -27.45 10.40
N VAL A 372 21.77 -28.28 9.37
CA VAL A 372 22.27 -29.65 9.36
C VAL A 372 23.80 -29.67 9.49
N ALA A 373 24.50 -28.80 8.77
CA ALA A 373 25.96 -28.66 8.88
C ALA A 373 26.39 -28.21 10.29
N LEU A 374 25.65 -27.30 10.92
CA LEU A 374 25.91 -26.86 12.29
C LEU A 374 25.78 -28.01 13.30
N LEU A 375 24.72 -28.81 13.17
CA LEU A 375 24.50 -30.00 13.98
C LEU A 375 25.60 -31.05 13.75
N ALA A 376 26.01 -31.29 12.51
CA ALA A 376 27.11 -32.20 12.19
C ALA A 376 28.45 -31.73 12.79
N LEU A 377 28.76 -30.43 12.70
CA LEU A 377 29.97 -29.84 13.26
C LEU A 377 30.00 -29.93 14.79
N THR A 378 28.88 -29.65 15.45
CA THR A 378 28.75 -29.79 16.92
C THR A 378 28.87 -31.25 17.35
N ALA A 379 28.22 -32.18 16.67
CA ALA A 379 28.31 -33.62 16.93
C ALA A 379 29.74 -34.15 16.73
N SER A 380 30.44 -33.73 15.68
CA SER A 380 31.82 -34.14 15.38
C SER A 380 32.82 -33.72 16.48
N GLY A 381 32.56 -32.60 17.17
CA GLY A 381 33.37 -32.13 18.29
C GLY A 381 33.20 -32.97 19.57
N VAL A 382 32.03 -33.59 19.75
CA VAL A 382 31.66 -34.32 20.97
C VAL A 382 31.85 -35.84 20.82
N SER A 383 31.52 -36.39 19.65
CA SER A 383 31.50 -37.84 19.36
C SER A 383 32.79 -38.58 19.75
N PRO A 384 34.01 -38.12 19.37
CA PRO A 384 35.24 -38.82 19.70
C PRO A 384 35.44 -39.05 21.20
N ARG A 385 34.89 -38.16 22.03
CA ARG A 385 35.07 -38.18 23.49
C ARG A 385 34.04 -39.04 24.19
N LEU A 386 32.84 -39.16 23.63
CA LEU A 386 31.82 -40.08 24.17
C LEU A 386 32.27 -41.55 24.00
N VAL A 387 32.99 -41.86 22.92
CA VAL A 387 33.55 -43.20 22.69
C VAL A 387 34.64 -43.55 23.71
N GLU A 388 35.47 -42.58 24.13
CA GLU A 388 36.51 -42.81 25.15
C GLU A 388 35.92 -43.18 26.52
N TYR A 389 34.79 -42.61 26.93
CA TYR A 389 34.17 -42.86 28.24
C TYR A 389 33.28 -44.11 28.30
N ARG A 390 33.06 -44.78 27.16
CA ARG A 390 32.29 -46.01 27.10
C ARG A 390 33.16 -47.26 27.31
N LYS A 391 34.48 -47.11 27.27
CA LYS A 391 35.47 -48.13 27.64
C LYS A 391 35.90 -47.92 29.09
#